data_AF-A0A0D0CPC7-F1
#
_entry.id   AF-A0A0D0CPC7-F1
#
_cell.length_a   1.000
_cell.length_b   1.000
_cell.length_c   1.000
_cell.angle_alpha   90.00
_cell.angle_beta   90.00
_cell.angle_gamma   90.00
#
_symmetry.space_group_name_H-M   'P 1'
#
loop_
_entity.id
_entity.type
_entity.pdbx_description
1 polymer ?
#
loop_
_entity_poly.entity_id
_entity_poly.type
_entity_poly.pdbx_seq_one_letter_code
_entity_poly.pdbx_strand_id
1 'polypeptide(L)'
;MSRGTLPHQPPSASAAIGARQISRDTSDKENYLYTQRFLEHYAGSGNGLARLGARCLELNQTLRFCEPTTPWIIDTKYLQFDSIVTLPIDAAIKAHFCLETCLSPTPRKLRYEQMYFVVEFDENELRRVLTNVVELLESLRDTTLSSSINVTAEELADALENAIVVKLTEFTINERAVEMFCHSLRNRGQAFPRELRHI
;
A
#
# COMPACT_ATOMS: atom_id res chain seq x y z
N MET A 1 51.48 -19.27 22.25
CA MET A 1 50.85 -17.95 22.10
C MET A 1 49.45 -18.14 21.56
N SER A 2 48.45 -18.27 22.45
CA SER A 2 47.06 -18.49 22.05
C SER A 2 46.37 -17.15 21.87
N ARG A 3 45.95 -16.84 20.64
CA ARG A 3 45.07 -15.71 20.33
C ARG A 3 43.69 -16.00 20.92
N GLY A 4 43.35 -15.29 21.99
CA GLY A 4 41.99 -15.29 22.53
C GLY A 4 41.06 -14.58 21.55
N THR A 5 40.09 -15.32 21.01
CA THR A 5 38.96 -14.77 20.29
C THR A 5 38.04 -14.05 21.28
N LEU A 6 37.80 -12.76 21.06
CA LEU A 6 36.83 -11.98 21.82
C LEU A 6 35.41 -12.52 21.57
N PRO A 7 34.56 -12.60 22.60
CA PRO A 7 33.18 -13.04 22.44
C PRO A 7 32.39 -11.99 21.64
N HIS A 8 31.81 -12.42 20.52
CA HIS A 8 30.79 -11.66 19.81
C HIS A 8 29.58 -11.48 20.72
N GLN A 9 29.44 -10.29 21.28
CA GLN A 9 28.24 -9.91 22.01
C GLN A 9 27.13 -9.64 20.97
N PRO A 10 26.00 -10.37 21.01
CA PRO A 10 24.91 -10.15 20.07
C PRO A 10 24.34 -8.74 20.27
N PRO A 11 23.93 -8.06 19.18
CA PRO A 11 23.36 -6.72 19.27
C PRO A 11 22.14 -6.74 20.21
N SER A 12 22.05 -5.73 21.08
CA SER A 12 20.91 -5.58 21.98
C SER A 12 19.62 -5.47 21.18
N ALA A 13 18.50 -5.95 21.75
CA ALA A 13 17.18 -5.89 21.08
C ALA A 13 16.82 -4.45 20.63
N SER A 14 17.27 -3.43 21.36
CA SER A 14 17.08 -2.01 21.01
C SER A 14 17.85 -1.61 19.74
N ALA A 15 19.10 -2.07 19.57
CA ALA A 15 19.88 -1.83 18.36
C ALA A 15 19.30 -2.56 17.13
N ALA A 16 18.74 -3.76 17.33
CA ALA A 16 18.06 -4.52 16.28
C ALA A 16 16.73 -3.88 15.85
N ILE A 17 15.99 -3.29 16.79
CA ILE A 17 14.75 -2.53 16.50
C ILE A 17 15.08 -1.26 15.72
N GLY A 18 16.07 -0.49 16.17
CA GLY A 18 16.52 0.73 15.48
C GLY A 18 17.00 0.46 14.05
N ALA A 19 17.81 -0.59 13.84
CA ALA A 19 18.28 -0.97 12.51
C ALA A 19 17.14 -1.41 11.56
N ARG A 20 16.12 -2.12 12.08
CA ARG A 20 14.94 -2.51 11.30
C ARG A 20 14.07 -1.32 10.91
N GLN A 21 13.95 -0.33 11.79
CA GLN A 21 13.19 0.90 11.51
C GLN A 21 13.86 1.72 10.40
N ILE A 22 15.17 1.96 10.51
CA ILE A 22 15.96 2.70 9.50
C ILE A 22 15.89 2.03 8.12
N SER A 23 15.93 0.69 8.07
CA SER A 23 15.80 -0.05 6.82
C SER A 23 14.43 0.11 6.18
N ARG A 24 13.35 0.17 6.98
CA ARG A 24 11.99 0.41 6.48
C ARG A 24 11.85 1.84 5.96
N ASP A 25 12.26 2.83 6.76
CA ASP A 25 12.15 4.24 6.40
C ASP A 25 12.92 4.57 5.11
N THR A 26 14.07 3.91 4.89
CA THR A 26 14.85 4.05 3.65
C THR A 26 14.13 3.43 2.45
N SER A 27 13.61 2.21 2.61
CA SER A 27 12.85 1.50 1.56
C SER A 27 11.60 2.28 1.16
N ASP A 28 10.89 2.86 2.14
CA ASP A 28 9.68 3.61 1.88
C ASP A 28 10.03 4.86 1.07
N LYS A 29 11.03 5.64 1.48
CA LYS A 29 11.46 6.82 0.71
C LYS A 29 11.80 6.50 -0.74
N GLU A 30 12.51 5.39 -0.98
CA GLU A 30 12.84 4.95 -2.34
C GLU A 30 11.58 4.60 -3.15
N ASN A 31 10.62 3.90 -2.55
CA ASN A 31 9.33 3.59 -3.18
C ASN A 31 8.54 4.85 -3.57
N TYR A 32 8.64 5.93 -2.78
CA TYR A 32 7.92 7.17 -3.05
C TYR A 32 8.50 7.82 -4.29
N LEU A 33 9.83 7.99 -4.28
CA LEU A 33 10.56 8.62 -5.38
C LEU A 33 10.40 7.81 -6.66
N TYR A 34 10.36 6.48 -6.56
CA TYR A 34 10.02 5.62 -7.69
C TYR A 34 8.62 5.92 -8.21
N THR A 35 7.61 5.95 -7.34
CA THR A 35 6.23 6.25 -7.71
C THR A 35 6.10 7.62 -8.38
N GLN A 36 6.70 8.64 -7.78
CA GLN A 36 6.71 10.00 -8.29
C GLN A 36 7.35 10.09 -9.68
N ARG A 37 8.58 9.58 -9.83
CA ARG A 37 9.31 9.64 -11.12
C ARG A 37 8.57 8.87 -12.22
N PHE A 38 7.98 7.74 -11.88
CA PHE A 38 7.19 6.94 -12.80
C PHE A 38 5.98 7.74 -13.33
N LEU A 39 5.19 8.32 -12.42
CA LEU A 39 4.02 9.12 -12.78
C LEU A 39 4.42 10.36 -13.59
N GLU A 40 5.48 11.07 -13.19
CA GLU A 40 6.00 12.24 -13.92
C GLU A 40 6.47 11.87 -15.33
N HIS A 41 7.17 10.75 -15.50
CA HIS A 41 7.65 10.29 -16.80
C HIS A 41 6.49 10.04 -17.78
N TYR A 42 5.45 9.33 -17.34
CA TYR A 42 4.30 9.03 -18.19
C TYR A 42 3.36 10.24 -18.34
N ALA A 43 3.30 11.14 -17.37
CA ALA A 43 2.59 12.40 -17.49
C ALA A 43 3.21 13.29 -18.58
N GLY A 44 4.55 13.38 -18.63
CA GLY A 44 5.28 14.08 -19.69
C GLY A 44 5.06 13.48 -21.08
N SER A 45 4.69 12.19 -21.14
CA SER A 45 4.32 11.48 -22.38
C SER A 45 2.83 11.62 -22.74
N GLY A 46 2.07 12.42 -21.98
CA GLY A 46 0.66 12.73 -22.27
C GLY A 46 -0.37 11.82 -21.59
N ASN A 47 0.04 10.83 -20.79
CA ASN A 47 -0.90 9.91 -20.13
C ASN A 47 -1.75 10.65 -19.07
N GLY A 48 -3.08 10.53 -19.19
CA GLY A 48 -4.02 11.24 -18.31
C GLY A 48 -4.01 10.76 -16.87
N LEU A 49 -3.95 9.44 -16.64
CA LEU A 49 -3.90 8.87 -15.28
C LEU A 49 -2.59 9.23 -14.59
N ALA A 50 -1.47 9.13 -15.30
CA ALA A 50 -0.15 9.50 -14.79
C ALA A 50 -0.12 10.96 -14.31
N ARG A 51 -0.73 11.87 -15.09
CA ARG A 51 -0.83 13.29 -14.77
C ARG A 51 -1.64 13.55 -13.51
N LEU A 52 -2.79 12.89 -13.36
CA LEU A 52 -3.62 13.02 -12.15
C LEU A 52 -2.90 12.46 -10.92
N GLY A 53 -2.26 11.30 -11.03
CA GLY A 53 -1.48 10.71 -9.93
C GLY A 53 -0.30 11.60 -9.52
N ALA A 54 0.48 12.10 -10.48
CA ALA A 54 1.58 13.04 -10.19
C ALA A 54 1.07 14.32 -9.52
N ARG A 55 -0.08 14.83 -9.97
CA ARG A 55 -0.72 16.02 -9.39
C ARG A 55 -1.14 15.79 -7.94
N CYS A 56 -1.63 14.59 -7.59
CA CYS A 56 -1.95 14.25 -6.21
C CYS A 56 -0.70 14.36 -5.30
N LEU A 57 0.44 13.83 -5.74
CA LEU A 57 1.70 13.92 -4.98
C LEU A 57 2.21 15.35 -4.83
N GLU A 58 2.12 16.16 -5.89
CA GLU A 58 2.48 17.59 -5.85
C GLU A 58 1.60 18.36 -4.85
N LEU A 59 0.30 18.10 -4.86
CA LEU A 59 -0.66 18.71 -3.92
C LEU A 59 -0.39 18.26 -2.48
N ASN A 60 -0.08 16.98 -2.26
CA ASN A 60 0.31 16.47 -0.95
C ASN A 60 1.47 17.26 -0.33
N GLN A 61 2.49 17.53 -1.14
CA GLN A 61 3.66 18.32 -0.73
C GLN A 61 3.31 19.78 -0.50
N THR A 62 2.48 20.37 -1.38
CA THR A 62 2.07 21.78 -1.28
C THR A 62 1.22 22.04 -0.04
N LEU A 63 0.30 21.13 0.28
CA LEU A 63 -0.59 21.18 1.44
C LEU A 63 0.13 20.81 2.75
N ARG A 64 1.37 20.29 2.64
CA ARG A 64 2.20 19.87 3.79
C ARG A 64 1.53 18.82 4.67
N PHE A 65 0.77 17.92 4.06
CA PHE A 65 0.19 16.78 4.78
C PHE A 65 1.26 15.78 5.22
N CYS A 66 2.38 15.72 4.51
CA CYS A 66 3.51 14.87 4.86
C CYS A 66 4.82 15.66 4.88
N GLU A 67 5.79 15.13 5.63
CA GLU A 67 7.14 15.69 5.64
C GLU A 67 7.82 15.51 4.26
N PRO A 68 8.42 16.56 3.67
CA PRO A 68 9.05 16.46 2.36
C PRO A 68 10.17 15.41 2.28
N THR A 69 10.85 15.15 3.41
CA THR A 69 11.94 14.18 3.53
C THR A 69 11.46 12.74 3.69
N THR A 70 10.20 12.59 4.07
CA THR A 70 9.56 11.40 4.66
C THR A 70 8.08 11.43 4.29
N PRO A 71 7.73 11.36 2.99
CA PRO A 71 6.40 11.66 2.49
C PRO A 71 5.31 10.66 2.90
N TRP A 72 5.68 9.64 3.66
CA TRP A 72 4.79 8.63 4.25
C TRP A 72 4.45 8.91 5.71
N ILE A 73 5.19 9.83 6.34
CA ILE A 73 4.92 10.28 7.69
C ILE A 73 3.93 11.42 7.58
N ILE A 74 2.70 11.11 7.96
CA ILE A 74 1.60 12.07 8.08
C ILE A 74 1.94 13.05 9.21
N ASP A 75 1.79 14.35 8.97
CA ASP A 75 1.95 15.34 10.05
C ASP A 75 0.88 15.10 11.11
N THR A 76 1.35 14.81 12.33
CA THR A 76 0.52 14.52 13.50
C THR A 76 -0.57 15.57 13.79
N LYS A 77 -0.39 16.80 13.33
CA LYS A 77 -1.40 17.88 13.46
C LYS A 77 -2.71 17.57 12.74
N TYR A 78 -2.68 16.68 11.76
CA TYR A 78 -3.83 16.35 10.92
C TYR A 78 -4.42 14.97 11.20
N LEU A 79 -3.99 14.28 12.28
CA LEU A 79 -4.50 12.94 12.61
C LEU A 79 -6.01 12.89 12.88
N GLN A 80 -6.65 14.02 13.15
CA GLN A 80 -8.11 14.09 13.26
C GLN A 80 -8.83 13.94 11.90
N PHE A 81 -8.08 13.99 10.79
CA PHE A 81 -8.55 13.99 9.41
C PHE A 81 -7.70 13.04 8.56
N ASP A 82 -7.43 11.84 9.10
CA ASP A 82 -6.54 10.84 8.49
C ASP A 82 -6.84 10.58 7.00
N SER A 83 -8.12 10.46 6.65
CA SER A 83 -8.55 10.20 5.28
C SER A 83 -8.11 11.29 4.31
N ILE A 84 -8.22 12.57 4.70
CA ILE A 84 -7.80 13.71 3.87
C ILE A 84 -6.29 13.66 3.60
N VAL A 85 -5.50 13.35 4.62
CA VAL A 85 -4.03 13.38 4.52
C VAL A 85 -3.43 12.16 3.85
N THR A 86 -4.11 11.01 3.90
CA THR A 86 -3.67 9.79 3.17
C THR A 86 -4.13 9.76 1.72
N LEU A 87 -5.26 10.39 1.41
CA LEU A 87 -5.91 10.31 0.09
C LEU A 87 -4.98 10.65 -1.09
N PRO A 88 -4.14 11.70 -1.07
CA PRO A 88 -3.26 12.01 -2.19
C PRO A 88 -2.26 10.89 -2.51
N ILE A 89 -1.72 10.26 -1.46
CA ILE A 89 -0.73 9.19 -1.59
C ILE A 89 -1.41 7.93 -2.12
N ASP A 90 -2.56 7.59 -1.54
CA ASP A 90 -3.34 6.43 -1.95
C ASP A 90 -3.77 6.53 -3.43
N ALA A 91 -4.29 7.70 -3.82
CA ALA A 91 -4.65 8.01 -5.21
C ALA A 91 -3.46 7.85 -6.17
N ALA A 92 -2.28 8.37 -5.79
CA ALA A 92 -1.08 8.26 -6.61
C ALA A 92 -0.57 6.82 -6.76
N ILE A 93 -0.57 6.04 -5.66
CA ILE A 93 -0.20 4.63 -5.69
C ILE A 93 -1.15 3.85 -6.60
N LYS A 94 -2.45 4.07 -6.48
CA LYS A 94 -3.46 3.41 -7.31
C LYS A 94 -3.34 3.78 -8.79
N ALA A 95 -3.07 5.06 -9.09
CA ALA A 95 -2.78 5.51 -10.45
C ALA A 95 -1.52 4.82 -11.02
N HIS A 96 -0.45 4.75 -10.22
CA HIS A 96 0.79 4.05 -10.60
C HIS A 96 0.50 2.58 -10.88
N PHE A 97 -0.13 1.89 -9.93
CA PHE A 97 -0.44 0.47 -10.02
C PHE A 97 -1.26 0.13 -11.27
N CYS A 98 -2.34 0.89 -11.52
CA CYS A 98 -3.18 0.68 -12.69
C CYS A 98 -2.42 0.96 -13.99
N LEU A 99 -1.60 2.01 -14.03
CA LEU A 99 -0.79 2.32 -15.20
C LEU A 99 0.24 1.23 -15.49
N GLU A 100 0.95 0.74 -14.47
CA GLU A 100 1.89 -0.38 -14.60
C GLU A 100 1.20 -1.63 -15.17
N THR A 101 -0.03 -1.92 -14.72
CA THR A 101 -0.80 -3.08 -15.23
C THR A 101 -1.22 -2.94 -16.69
N CYS A 102 -1.43 -1.71 -17.17
CA CYS A 102 -1.70 -1.42 -18.58
C CYS A 102 -0.46 -1.53 -19.46
N LEU A 103 0.72 -1.25 -18.90
CA LEU A 103 1.99 -1.30 -19.61
C LEU A 103 2.60 -2.72 -19.65
N SER A 104 2.13 -3.61 -18.77
CA SER A 104 2.60 -5.00 -18.71
C SER A 104 2.38 -5.75 -20.04
N PRO A 105 3.36 -6.56 -20.50
CA PRO A 105 3.28 -7.31 -21.76
C PRO A 105 2.17 -8.36 -21.78
N THR A 106 1.71 -8.78 -20.60
CA THR A 106 0.45 -9.53 -20.45
C THR A 106 -0.49 -8.60 -19.70
N PRO A 107 -1.32 -7.83 -20.43
CA PRO A 107 -2.14 -6.80 -19.81
C PRO A 107 -2.90 -7.40 -18.63
N ARG A 108 -2.85 -6.70 -17.50
CA ARG A 108 -3.60 -7.05 -16.28
C ARG A 108 -3.10 -8.28 -15.53
N LYS A 109 -2.03 -8.99 -15.93
CA LYS A 109 -1.40 -10.00 -15.08
C LYS A 109 -0.16 -9.43 -14.39
N LEU A 110 -0.17 -9.45 -13.06
CA LEU A 110 0.97 -9.11 -12.21
C LEU A 110 1.47 -10.34 -11.48
N ARG A 111 2.79 -10.44 -11.33
CA ARG A 111 3.43 -11.47 -10.51
C ARG A 111 4.04 -10.83 -9.26
N TYR A 112 3.70 -11.36 -8.11
CA TYR A 112 4.38 -11.06 -6.85
C TYR A 112 4.81 -12.37 -6.21
N GLU A 113 6.12 -12.59 -6.11
CA GLU A 113 6.69 -13.86 -5.63
C GLU A 113 6.16 -15.10 -6.38
N GLN A 114 5.34 -15.91 -5.69
CA GLN A 114 4.69 -17.14 -6.17
C GLN A 114 3.19 -16.96 -6.46
N MET A 115 2.73 -15.71 -6.47
CA MET A 115 1.34 -15.34 -6.73
C MET A 115 1.21 -14.63 -8.08
N TYR A 116 0.13 -14.93 -8.79
CA TYR A 116 -0.30 -14.19 -9.96
C TYR A 116 -1.66 -13.56 -9.71
N PHE A 117 -1.77 -12.28 -10.06
CA PHE A 117 -2.98 -11.48 -9.91
C PHE A 117 -3.47 -11.07 -11.28
N VAL A 118 -4.78 -11.09 -11.47
CA VAL A 118 -5.45 -10.36 -12.54
C VAL A 118 -6.02 -9.08 -11.96
N VAL A 119 -5.67 -7.95 -12.57
CA VAL A 119 -6.14 -6.62 -12.17
C VAL A 119 -7.16 -6.13 -13.19
N GLU A 120 -8.41 -5.98 -12.77
CA GLU A 120 -9.48 -5.43 -13.58
C GLU A 120 -9.87 -4.05 -13.03
N PHE A 121 -9.95 -3.05 -13.90
CA PHE A 121 -10.46 -1.73 -13.53
C PHE A 121 -11.08 -1.07 -14.77
N ASP A 122 -12.02 -0.16 -14.51
CA ASP A 122 -12.55 0.75 -15.52
C ASP A 122 -11.68 2.01 -15.52
N GLU A 123 -10.97 2.24 -16.63
CA GLU A 123 -10.06 3.37 -16.77
C GLU A 123 -10.79 4.72 -16.69
N ASN A 124 -12.03 4.80 -17.19
CA ASN A 124 -12.81 6.04 -17.16
C ASN A 124 -13.28 6.34 -15.74
N GLU A 125 -13.70 5.30 -15.01
CA GLU A 125 -14.11 5.44 -13.62
C GLU A 125 -12.92 5.83 -12.75
N LEU A 126 -11.78 5.15 -12.89
CA LEU A 126 -10.55 5.52 -12.18
C LEU A 126 -10.14 6.97 -12.47
N ARG A 127 -10.19 7.38 -13.75
CA ARG A 127 -9.88 8.75 -14.15
C ARG A 127 -10.84 9.74 -13.50
N ARG A 128 -12.15 9.45 -13.49
CA ARG A 128 -13.18 10.29 -12.86
C ARG A 128 -12.91 10.46 -11.37
N VAL A 129 -12.67 9.38 -10.65
CA VAL A 129 -12.38 9.42 -9.21
C VAL A 129 -11.09 10.20 -8.93
N LEU A 130 -10.02 9.95 -9.68
CA LEU A 130 -8.77 10.71 -9.55
C LEU A 130 -8.93 12.20 -9.84
N THR A 131 -9.76 12.58 -10.82
CA THR A 131 -10.11 13.98 -11.07
C THR A 131 -10.79 14.59 -9.85
N ASN A 132 -11.79 13.92 -9.27
CA ASN A 132 -12.49 14.40 -8.08
C ASN A 132 -11.54 14.55 -6.88
N VAL A 133 -10.57 13.63 -6.72
CA VAL A 133 -9.52 13.74 -5.70
C VAL A 133 -8.68 14.98 -5.92
N VAL A 134 -8.21 15.24 -7.13
CA VAL A 134 -7.44 16.45 -7.44
C VAL A 134 -8.26 17.71 -7.16
N GLU A 135 -9.52 17.76 -7.58
CA GLU A 135 -10.41 18.90 -7.33
C GLU A 135 -10.61 19.15 -5.82
N LEU A 136 -10.84 18.08 -5.04
CA LEU A 136 -10.93 18.18 -3.58
C LEU A 136 -9.63 18.78 -3.03
N LEU A 137 -8.47 18.22 -3.36
CA LEU A 137 -7.17 18.66 -2.85
C LEU A 137 -6.84 20.10 -3.24
N GLU A 138 -7.21 20.53 -4.45
CA GLU A 138 -7.04 21.93 -4.86
C GLU A 138 -7.91 22.89 -4.04
N SER A 139 -9.13 22.47 -3.69
CA SER A 139 -10.03 23.27 -2.83
C SER A 139 -9.50 23.47 -1.40
N LEU A 140 -8.58 22.61 -0.93
CA LEU A 140 -8.02 22.69 0.42
C LEU A 140 -6.96 23.77 0.59
N ARG A 141 -6.42 24.33 -0.50
CA ARG A 141 -5.36 25.36 -0.42
C ARG A 141 -5.77 26.61 0.37
N ASP A 142 -7.06 26.95 0.32
CA ASP A 142 -7.62 28.16 0.94
C ASP A 142 -8.71 27.85 1.98
N THR A 143 -8.90 26.57 2.32
CA THR A 143 -10.03 26.11 3.14
C THR A 143 -9.57 25.50 4.46
N THR A 144 -10.29 25.79 5.54
CA THR A 144 -10.06 25.13 6.83
C THR A 144 -10.62 23.71 6.79
N LEU A 145 -9.83 22.73 7.20
CA LEU A 145 -10.26 21.34 7.28
C LEU A 145 -11.48 21.19 8.20
N SER A 146 -12.44 20.37 7.79
CA SER A 146 -13.68 20.12 8.53
C SER A 146 -14.08 18.65 8.42
N SER A 147 -14.96 18.20 9.31
CA SER A 147 -15.51 16.84 9.27
C SER A 147 -16.23 16.55 7.95
N SER A 148 -16.91 17.54 7.36
CA SER A 148 -17.60 17.36 6.07
C SER A 148 -16.62 17.03 4.93
N ILE A 149 -15.47 17.71 4.89
CA ILE A 149 -14.41 17.43 3.91
C ILE A 149 -13.83 16.03 4.15
N ASN A 150 -13.69 15.63 5.42
CA ASN A 150 -13.17 14.31 5.75
C ASN A 150 -14.10 13.18 5.29
N VAL A 151 -15.41 13.34 5.44
CA VAL A 151 -16.40 12.40 4.89
C VAL A 151 -16.27 12.30 3.37
N THR A 152 -16.15 13.43 2.66
CA THR A 152 -15.91 13.39 1.21
C THR A 152 -14.59 12.70 0.84
N ALA A 153 -13.53 12.88 1.63
CA ALA A 153 -12.27 12.19 1.42
C ALA A 153 -12.39 10.66 1.63
N GLU A 154 -13.18 10.23 2.63
CA GLU A 154 -13.51 8.82 2.86
C GLU A 154 -14.30 8.24 1.69
N GLU A 155 -15.34 8.93 1.21
CA GLU A 155 -16.12 8.51 0.05
C GLU A 155 -15.25 8.36 -1.21
N LEU A 156 -14.27 9.25 -1.40
CA LEU A 156 -13.33 9.16 -2.52
C LEU A 156 -12.31 8.02 -2.35
N ALA A 157 -11.84 7.77 -1.12
CA ALA A 157 -10.98 6.63 -0.83
C ALA A 157 -11.70 5.30 -1.12
N ASP A 158 -12.95 5.19 -0.68
CA ASP A 158 -13.80 4.04 -0.97
C ASP A 158 -14.04 3.89 -2.48
N ALA A 159 -14.31 4.99 -3.19
CA ALA A 159 -14.47 4.96 -4.64
C ALA A 159 -13.19 4.50 -5.36
N LEU A 160 -12.01 4.94 -4.89
CA LEU A 160 -10.71 4.51 -5.42
C LEU A 160 -10.46 3.01 -5.20
N GLU A 161 -10.82 2.48 -4.03
CA GLU A 161 -10.71 1.05 -3.75
C GLU A 161 -11.65 0.23 -4.63
N ASN A 162 -12.91 0.67 -4.78
CA ASN A 162 -13.91 -0.01 -5.60
C ASN A 162 -13.64 0.09 -7.11
N ALA A 163 -12.86 1.08 -7.56
CA ALA A 163 -12.48 1.22 -8.96
C ALA A 163 -11.51 0.12 -9.43
N ILE A 164 -10.83 -0.57 -8.50
CA ILE A 164 -9.78 -1.54 -8.80
C ILE A 164 -10.15 -2.91 -8.21
N VAL A 165 -10.34 -3.89 -9.08
CA VAL A 165 -10.62 -5.28 -8.70
C VAL A 165 -9.37 -6.11 -8.91
N VAL A 166 -8.76 -6.58 -7.82
CA VAL A 166 -7.61 -7.49 -7.85
C VAL A 166 -8.06 -8.92 -7.54
N LYS A 167 -7.91 -9.83 -8.50
CA LYS A 167 -8.24 -11.25 -8.35
C LYS A 167 -6.95 -12.08 -8.31
N LEU A 168 -6.72 -12.81 -7.22
CA LEU A 168 -5.67 -13.83 -7.17
C LEU A 168 -6.07 -15.00 -8.08
N THR A 169 -5.32 -15.24 -9.15
CA THR A 169 -5.68 -16.28 -10.13
C THR A 169 -4.85 -17.54 -9.98
N GLU A 170 -3.58 -17.42 -9.59
CA GLU A 170 -2.71 -18.57 -9.43
C GLU A 170 -1.87 -18.38 -8.17
N PHE A 171 -1.90 -19.37 -7.29
CA PHE A 171 -1.06 -19.43 -6.11
C PHE A 171 -0.46 -20.83 -6.01
N THR A 172 0.85 -20.91 -6.21
CA THR A 172 1.57 -22.18 -6.13
C THR A 172 1.92 -22.48 -4.67
N ILE A 173 1.06 -23.24 -4.00
CA ILE A 173 1.39 -23.80 -2.67
C ILE A 173 2.19 -25.08 -2.87
N ASN A 174 3.27 -25.22 -2.10
CA ASN A 174 3.98 -26.49 -2.02
C ASN A 174 3.03 -27.61 -1.57
N GLU A 175 2.87 -28.64 -2.40
CA GLU A 175 1.97 -29.77 -2.15
C GLU A 175 2.20 -30.40 -0.78
N ARG A 176 3.45 -30.52 -0.34
CA ARG A 176 3.81 -31.08 0.98
C ARG A 176 3.31 -30.20 2.13
N ALA A 177 3.28 -28.88 1.96
CA ALA A 177 2.75 -27.97 2.95
C ALA A 177 1.22 -28.12 3.09
N VAL A 178 0.51 -28.28 1.96
CA VAL A 178 -0.94 -28.57 1.95
C VAL A 178 -1.21 -29.92 2.63
N GLU A 179 -0.44 -30.95 2.28
CA GLU A 179 -0.55 -32.28 2.86
C GLU A 179 -0.39 -32.24 4.40
N MET A 180 0.67 -31.61 4.90
CA MET A 180 0.90 -31.45 6.35
C MET A 180 -0.22 -30.67 7.05
N PHE A 181 -0.72 -29.61 6.41
CA PHE A 181 -1.85 -28.83 6.95
C PHE A 181 -3.12 -29.69 7.07
N CYS A 182 -3.46 -30.45 6.02
CA CYS A 182 -4.59 -31.38 6.03
C CYS A 182 -4.44 -32.47 7.10
N HIS A 183 -3.24 -33.02 7.30
CA HIS A 183 -2.96 -33.96 8.39
C HIS A 183 -3.17 -33.35 9.77
N SER A 184 -2.72 -32.12 9.99
CA SER A 184 -2.91 -31.38 11.25
C SER A 184 -4.40 -31.18 11.57
N LEU A 185 -5.22 -30.81 10.58
CA LEU A 185 -6.66 -30.63 10.76
C LEU A 185 -7.38 -31.95 11.09
N ARG A 186 -7.04 -33.04 10.40
CA ARG A 186 -7.59 -34.38 10.68
C ARG A 186 -7.27 -34.85 12.11
N ASN A 187 -6.06 -34.55 12.58
CA ASN A 187 -5.62 -34.93 13.92
C ASN A 187 -6.27 -34.06 15.01
N ARG A 188 -6.71 -32.82 14.70
CA ARG A 188 -7.50 -31.98 15.62
C ARG A 188 -8.95 -32.41 15.75
N GLY A 189 -9.54 -33.02 14.71
CA GLY A 189 -10.91 -33.53 14.73
C GLY A 189 -11.13 -34.79 15.57
N GLN A 190 -10.07 -35.44 16.07
CA GLN A 190 -10.15 -36.63 16.94
C GLN A 190 -9.98 -36.31 18.43
N ALA A 191 -9.76 -35.04 18.80
CA ALA A 191 -9.61 -34.61 20.18
C ALA A 191 -10.87 -33.89 20.70
N PHE A 192 -12.05 -34.50 20.56
CA PHE A 192 -13.15 -34.21 21.48
C PHE A 192 -13.05 -35.20 22.64
N PRO A 193 -12.84 -34.75 23.89
CA PRO A 193 -12.93 -35.63 25.05
C PRO A 193 -14.33 -36.25 25.06
N ARG A 194 -14.41 -37.58 25.03
CA ARG A 194 -15.65 -38.36 25.19
C ARG A 194 -16.13 -38.35 26.65
N GLU A 195 -16.07 -37.21 27.32
CA GLU A 195 -16.66 -37.04 28.65
C GLU A 195 -17.83 -36.09 28.50
N LEU A 196 -19.01 -36.67 28.24
CA LEU A 196 -20.37 -36.19 28.54
C LEU A 196 -21.36 -37.07 27.76
N ARG A 197 -21.42 -38.35 28.14
CA ARG A 197 -22.56 -39.23 27.85
C ARG A 197 -23.00 -39.92 29.13
N HIS A 198 -23.47 -39.15 30.10
CA HIS A 198 -24.37 -39.63 31.15
C HIS A 198 -25.11 -38.43 31.75
N ILE A 199 -26.21 -38.03 31.10
CA ILE A 199 -27.45 -37.61 31.76
C ILE A 199 -28.58 -38.27 30.97
#